data_AF-A0A7C4IBB4-F1
#
_entry.id   AF-A0A7C4IBB4-F1
#
_cell.length_a   1.000
_cell.length_b   1.000
_cell.length_c   1.000
_cell.angle_alpha   90.00
_cell.angle_beta   90.00
_cell.angle_gamma   90.00
#
_symmetry.space_group_name_H-M   'P 1'
#
loop_
_entity.id
_entity.type
_entity.pdbx_description
1 polymer ?
#
loop_
_entity_poly.entity_id
_entity_poly.type
_entity_poly.pdbx_seq_one_letter_code
_entity_poly.pdbx_strand_id
1 'polypeptide(L)'
;MNESNDNNYLAILTTSIQVCAKYKPKLGHGAKAGYRLDEFQRMYRGDPFYNWLGLDNPLMYAAHKAAGGMTSIYRQIGIGCENLFRRILQDHLGLTDEDVRWTYTLPRAGGKERKLHLDARIPISSVADTARKRLVQSWVRDAARRIDVDAAVAKTLQG
;
A
#
# COMPACT_ATOMS: atom_id res chain seq x y z
N MET A 1 2.46 -10.20 20.20
CA MET A 1 1.48 -10.39 19.10
C MET A 1 0.95 -11.80 19.27
N ASN A 2 -0.37 -11.96 19.33
CA ASN A 2 -0.98 -13.30 19.38
C ASN A 2 -0.99 -13.86 17.95
N GLU A 3 -0.65 -15.12 17.75
CA GLU A 3 -0.63 -15.81 16.43
C GLU A 3 -1.92 -15.61 15.62
N SER A 4 -3.05 -15.39 16.29
CA SER A 4 -4.34 -15.08 15.66
C SER A 4 -4.32 -13.77 14.86
N ASN A 5 -3.62 -12.74 15.33
CA ASN A 5 -3.53 -11.46 14.61
C ASN A 5 -2.62 -11.55 13.39
N ASP A 6 -1.52 -12.29 13.50
CA ASP A 6 -0.57 -12.45 12.41
C ASP A 6 -1.20 -13.22 11.24
N ASN A 7 -1.99 -14.26 11.54
CA ASN A 7 -2.78 -14.97 10.54
C ASN A 7 -3.82 -14.08 9.86
N ASN A 8 -4.49 -13.19 10.61
CA ASN A 8 -5.44 -12.24 10.05
C ASN A 8 -4.75 -11.22 9.13
N TYR A 9 -3.58 -10.73 9.52
CA TYR A 9 -2.77 -9.82 8.71
C TYR A 9 -2.24 -10.48 7.44
N LEU A 10 -1.78 -11.73 7.55
CA LEU A 10 -1.37 -12.51 6.40
C LEU A 10 -2.54 -12.76 5.45
N ALA A 11 -3.73 -13.05 5.98
CA ALA A 11 -4.94 -13.26 5.18
C ALA A 11 -5.32 -12.00 4.37
N ILE A 12 -5.18 -10.80 4.94
CA ILE A 12 -5.46 -9.54 4.23
C ILE A 12 -4.55 -9.41 3.00
N LEU A 13 -3.25 -9.62 3.17
CA LEU A 13 -2.29 -9.50 2.08
C LEU A 13 -2.51 -10.58 1.00
N THR A 14 -2.64 -11.84 1.43
CA THR A 14 -2.76 -12.98 0.51
C THR A 14 -4.08 -13.00 -0.24
N THR A 15 -5.19 -12.54 0.35
CA THR A 15 -6.49 -12.45 -0.31
C THR A 15 -6.44 -11.52 -1.53
N SER A 16 -5.77 -10.36 -1.42
CA SER A 16 -5.59 -9.46 -2.56
C SER A 16 -4.79 -10.12 -3.68
N ILE A 17 -3.73 -10.85 -3.34
CA ILE A 17 -2.90 -11.57 -4.32
C ILE A 17 -3.66 -12.72 -4.99
N GLN A 18 -4.53 -13.43 -4.26
CA GLN A 18 -5.34 -14.52 -4.80
C GLN A 18 -6.31 -14.08 -5.92
N VAL A 19 -6.64 -12.79 -6.00
CA VAL A 19 -7.39 -12.23 -7.15
C VAL A 19 -6.67 -12.50 -8.47
N CYS A 20 -5.33 -12.47 -8.47
CA CYS A 20 -4.52 -12.76 -9.65
C CYS A 20 -4.65 -14.22 -10.11
N ALA A 21 -4.91 -15.17 -9.21
CA ALA A 21 -5.09 -16.58 -9.59
C ALA A 21 -6.32 -16.81 -10.47
N LYS A 22 -7.32 -15.91 -10.38
CA LYS A 22 -8.54 -15.95 -11.20
C LYS A 22 -8.47 -15.03 -12.42
N TYR A 23 -7.41 -14.23 -12.54
CA TYR A 23 -7.25 -13.24 -13.62
C TYR A 23 -6.66 -13.89 -14.88
N LYS A 24 -7.35 -13.73 -16.03
CA LYS A 24 -6.81 -14.09 -17.35
C LYS A 24 -6.11 -12.87 -17.96
N PRO A 25 -4.77 -12.83 -18.06
CA PRO A 25 -4.07 -11.67 -18.59
C PRO A 25 -4.34 -11.46 -20.07
N LYS A 26 -4.53 -10.20 -20.49
CA LYS A 26 -4.52 -9.82 -21.90
C LYS A 26 -3.06 -9.62 -22.32
N LEU A 27 -2.61 -10.41 -23.29
CA LEU A 27 -1.23 -10.41 -23.78
C LEU A 27 -0.93 -9.08 -24.49
N GLY A 28 -0.02 -8.27 -23.96
CA GLY A 28 0.40 -6.99 -24.52
C GLY A 28 1.77 -7.08 -25.20
N HIS A 29 1.80 -7.20 -26.53
CA HIS A 29 3.07 -7.23 -27.27
C HIS A 29 3.74 -5.84 -27.26
N GLY A 30 4.85 -5.69 -26.54
CA GLY A 30 5.68 -4.48 -26.53
C GLY A 30 7.17 -4.80 -26.40
N ALA A 31 7.96 -4.43 -27.42
CA ALA A 31 9.42 -4.61 -27.59
C ALA A 31 10.25 -3.62 -26.72
N LYS A 32 11.59 -3.59 -26.59
CA LYS A 32 12.78 -4.13 -27.27
C LYS A 32 13.84 -4.43 -26.19
N ALA A 33 14.46 -5.62 -26.19
CA ALA A 33 15.40 -6.15 -25.16
C ALA A 33 14.81 -6.25 -23.74
N GLY A 34 13.97 -7.26 -23.48
CA GLY A 34 13.56 -7.61 -22.12
C GLY A 34 14.72 -8.19 -21.29
N TYR A 35 14.57 -8.22 -19.96
CA TYR A 35 15.56 -8.82 -19.05
C TYR A 35 15.75 -10.32 -19.29
N ARG A 36 16.97 -10.83 -19.08
CA ARG A 36 17.25 -12.28 -18.97
C ARG A 36 16.81 -12.81 -17.60
N LEU A 37 16.64 -14.12 -17.48
CA LEU A 37 16.17 -14.76 -16.24
C LEU A 37 17.09 -14.44 -15.05
N ASP A 38 18.39 -14.50 -15.23
CA ASP A 38 19.41 -14.19 -14.22
C ASP A 38 19.34 -12.73 -13.76
N GLU A 39 19.17 -11.80 -14.69
CA GLU A 39 18.99 -10.37 -14.38
C GLU A 39 17.69 -10.10 -13.62
N PHE A 40 16.61 -10.77 -14.01
CA PHE A 40 15.31 -10.70 -13.33
C PHE A 40 15.40 -11.20 -11.88
N GLN A 41 15.97 -12.39 -11.68
CA GLN A 41 16.11 -12.96 -10.34
C GLN A 41 17.00 -12.11 -9.43
N ARG A 42 18.13 -11.60 -9.96
CA ARG A 42 19.02 -10.72 -9.20
C ARG A 42 18.31 -9.45 -8.73
N MET A 43 17.48 -8.85 -9.60
CA MET A 43 16.73 -7.64 -9.29
C MET A 43 15.72 -7.88 -8.15
N TYR A 44 14.90 -8.93 -8.24
CA TYR A 44 13.89 -9.22 -7.22
C TYR A 44 14.45 -9.78 -5.92
N ARG A 45 15.58 -10.50 -5.96
CA ARG A 45 16.31 -10.91 -4.74
C ARG A 45 16.96 -9.75 -4.01
N GLY A 46 17.38 -8.72 -4.76
CA GLY A 46 18.02 -7.53 -4.20
C GLY A 46 17.08 -6.68 -3.37
N ASP A 47 15.77 -6.77 -3.63
CA ASP A 47 14.74 -6.12 -2.82
C ASP A 47 14.21 -7.09 -1.75
N PRO A 48 14.42 -6.82 -0.44
CA PRO A 48 14.00 -7.73 0.62
C PRO A 48 12.50 -8.03 0.62
N PHE A 49 11.67 -7.06 0.21
CA PHE A 49 10.22 -7.19 0.21
C PHE A 49 9.75 -8.08 -0.94
N TYR A 50 10.24 -7.86 -2.16
CA TYR A 50 9.87 -8.71 -3.30
C TYR A 50 10.48 -10.10 -3.24
N ASN A 51 11.68 -10.23 -2.65
CA ASN A 51 12.28 -11.52 -2.37
C ASN A 51 11.46 -12.34 -1.37
N TRP A 52 11.00 -11.69 -0.29
CA TRP A 52 10.14 -12.33 0.70
C TRP A 52 8.80 -12.80 0.11
N LEU A 53 8.25 -12.05 -0.85
CA LEU A 53 7.06 -12.44 -1.60
C LEU A 53 7.30 -13.54 -2.65
N GLY A 54 8.56 -13.95 -2.87
CA GLY A 54 8.93 -15.00 -3.83
C GLY A 54 8.81 -14.58 -5.30
N LEU A 55 8.94 -13.27 -5.59
CA LEU A 55 8.84 -12.76 -6.96
C LEU A 55 10.08 -13.06 -7.82
N ASP A 56 11.15 -13.59 -7.24
CA ASP A 56 12.34 -14.09 -7.93
C ASP A 56 12.15 -15.47 -8.57
N ASN A 57 10.93 -16.02 -8.54
CA ASN A 57 10.63 -17.33 -9.10
C ASN A 57 10.70 -17.34 -10.65
N PRO A 58 11.31 -18.36 -11.28
CA PRO A 58 11.30 -18.53 -12.74
C PRO A 58 9.91 -18.51 -13.40
N LEU A 59 8.87 -18.94 -12.68
CA LEU A 59 7.48 -18.87 -13.14
C LEU A 59 6.99 -17.41 -13.29
N MET A 60 7.43 -16.51 -12.39
CA MET A 60 7.14 -15.08 -12.51
C MET A 60 7.82 -14.46 -13.72
N TYR A 61 9.06 -14.89 -14.02
CA TYR A 61 9.76 -14.50 -15.25
C TYR A 61 9.04 -14.99 -16.51
N ALA A 62 8.57 -16.23 -16.52
CA ALA A 62 7.79 -16.78 -17.64
C ALA A 62 6.47 -16.01 -17.85
N ALA A 63 5.75 -15.71 -16.77
CA ALA A 63 4.53 -14.90 -16.81
C ALA A 63 4.79 -13.45 -17.27
N HIS A 64 5.94 -12.88 -16.91
CA HIS A 64 6.38 -11.57 -17.40
C HIS A 64 6.67 -11.57 -18.89
N LYS A 65 7.45 -12.56 -19.37
CA LYS A 65 7.78 -12.74 -20.80
C LYS A 65 6.54 -12.98 -21.65
N ALA A 66 5.52 -13.62 -21.09
CA ALA A 66 4.22 -13.83 -21.71
C ALA A 66 3.30 -12.58 -21.66
N ALA A 67 3.80 -11.41 -21.26
CA ALA A 67 3.16 -10.12 -21.53
C ALA A 67 1.79 -9.83 -20.87
N GLY A 68 1.60 -10.03 -19.57
CA GLY A 68 0.41 -9.39 -18.94
C GLY A 68 0.09 -9.64 -17.48
N GLY A 69 0.73 -10.59 -16.79
CA GLY A 69 0.40 -10.90 -15.40
C GLY A 69 1.00 -9.94 -14.36
N MET A 70 2.19 -9.36 -14.65
CA MET A 70 2.97 -8.62 -13.66
C MET A 70 2.29 -7.35 -13.16
N THR A 71 1.76 -6.51 -14.06
CA THR A 71 1.09 -5.26 -13.66
C THR A 71 -0.10 -5.51 -12.74
N SER A 72 -0.83 -6.61 -12.95
CA SER A 72 -1.91 -7.03 -12.06
C SER A 72 -1.39 -7.50 -10.71
N ILE A 73 -0.30 -8.28 -10.67
CA ILE A 73 0.31 -8.76 -9.42
C ILE A 73 0.84 -7.60 -8.57
N TYR A 74 1.62 -6.68 -9.13
CA TYR A 74 2.10 -5.50 -8.38
C TYR A 74 0.96 -4.65 -7.85
N ARG A 75 -0.08 -4.43 -8.67
CA ARG A 75 -1.26 -3.70 -8.24
C ARG A 75 -1.96 -4.40 -7.07
N GLN A 76 -2.12 -5.72 -7.13
CA GLN A 76 -2.75 -6.47 -6.03
C GLN A 76 -1.88 -6.52 -4.78
N ILE A 77 -0.55 -6.61 -4.91
CA ILE A 77 0.37 -6.47 -3.78
C ILE A 77 0.20 -5.09 -3.14
N GLY A 78 0.19 -4.02 -3.94
CA GLY A 78 -0.05 -2.65 -3.46
C GLY A 78 -1.37 -2.51 -2.71
N ILE A 79 -2.48 -3.02 -3.29
CA ILE A 79 -3.80 -3.04 -2.65
C ILE A 79 -3.76 -3.83 -1.33
N GLY A 80 -3.11 -5.00 -1.32
CA GLY A 80 -2.98 -5.84 -0.13
C GLY A 80 -2.19 -5.13 0.98
N CYS A 81 -1.08 -4.47 0.63
CA CYS A 81 -0.29 -3.66 1.56
C CYS A 81 -1.09 -2.47 2.11
N GLU A 82 -1.83 -1.76 1.27
CA GLU A 82 -2.70 -0.65 1.69
C GLU A 82 -3.76 -1.12 2.69
N ASN A 83 -4.43 -2.23 2.40
CA ASN A 83 -5.44 -2.82 3.29
C ASN A 83 -4.83 -3.29 4.61
N LEU A 84 -3.66 -3.95 4.55
CA LEU A 84 -2.94 -4.39 5.75
C LEU A 84 -2.53 -3.20 6.61
N PHE A 85 -1.98 -2.15 5.99
CA PHE A 85 -1.57 -0.94 6.68
C PHE A 85 -2.76 -0.27 7.39
N ARG A 86 -3.90 -0.11 6.71
CA ARG A 86 -5.14 0.39 7.33
C ARG A 86 -5.58 -0.47 8.51
N ARG A 87 -5.51 -1.79 8.39
CA ARG A 87 -5.90 -2.69 9.48
C ARG A 87 -4.99 -2.55 10.71
N ILE A 88 -3.68 -2.45 10.49
CA ILE A 88 -2.71 -2.20 11.56
C ILE A 88 -3.06 -0.89 12.28
N LEU A 89 -3.39 0.18 11.55
CA LEU A 89 -3.82 1.44 12.17
C LEU A 89 -5.10 1.30 12.97
N GLN A 90 -6.11 0.59 12.45
CA GLN A 90 -7.36 0.33 13.19
C GLN A 90 -7.09 -0.40 14.51
N ASP A 91 -6.33 -1.50 14.47
CA ASP A 91 -6.05 -2.32 15.66
C ASP A 91 -5.14 -1.57 16.67
N HIS A 92 -4.15 -0.81 16.17
CA HIS A 92 -3.20 -0.08 17.01
C HIS A 92 -3.65 1.30 17.45
N LEU A 93 -4.70 1.89 16.89
CA LEU A 93 -5.19 3.22 17.29
C LEU A 93 -6.67 3.22 17.69
N GLY A 94 -7.37 2.10 17.53
CA GLY A 94 -8.80 1.98 17.81
C GLY A 94 -9.66 2.76 16.82
N LEU A 95 -9.17 2.93 15.58
CA LEU A 95 -9.85 3.69 14.53
C LEU A 95 -10.88 2.82 13.80
N THR A 96 -11.93 3.44 13.28
CA THR A 96 -12.89 2.74 12.40
C THR A 96 -12.38 2.66 10.96
N ASP A 97 -13.08 1.92 10.11
CA ASP A 97 -12.78 1.86 8.67
C ASP A 97 -13.00 3.22 8.00
N GLU A 98 -13.97 4.01 8.45
CA GLU A 98 -14.24 5.38 7.98
C GLU A 98 -13.12 6.33 8.38
N ASP A 99 -12.58 6.22 9.60
CA ASP A 99 -11.48 7.07 10.07
C ASP A 99 -10.23 6.93 9.21
N VAL A 100 -9.88 5.69 8.85
CA VAL A 100 -8.65 5.39 8.09
C VAL A 100 -8.78 5.58 6.59
N ARG A 101 -10.01 5.67 6.07
CA ARG A 101 -10.26 5.94 4.66
C ARG A 101 -10.36 7.44 4.42
N TRP A 102 -9.59 7.92 3.44
CA TRP A 102 -9.72 9.29 3.00
C TRP A 102 -9.80 9.37 1.48
N THR A 103 -10.83 10.05 1.01
CA THR A 103 -11.04 10.29 -0.41
C THR A 103 -11.59 11.69 -0.60
N TYR A 104 -11.15 12.39 -1.64
CA TYR A 104 -11.78 13.65 -2.05
C TYR A 104 -11.96 13.70 -3.56
N THR A 105 -12.98 14.44 -3.98
CA THR A 105 -13.35 14.56 -5.39
C THR A 105 -12.95 15.94 -5.91
N LEU A 106 -12.25 15.96 -7.03
CA LEU A 106 -11.90 17.17 -7.77
C LEU A 106 -12.70 17.26 -9.07
N PRO A 107 -13.18 18.46 -9.45
CA PRO A 107 -13.65 18.69 -10.80
C PRO A 107 -12.46 18.61 -11.78
N ARG A 108 -12.64 17.93 -12.91
CA ARG A 108 -11.71 17.90 -14.04
C ARG A 108 -12.32 18.67 -15.21
N ALA A 109 -11.46 19.23 -16.06
CA ALA A 109 -11.88 19.84 -17.32
C ALA A 109 -12.80 18.90 -18.11
N GLY A 110 -13.93 19.43 -18.59
CA GLY A 110 -14.94 18.68 -19.34
C GLY A 110 -16.01 17.98 -18.49
N GLY A 111 -16.26 18.43 -17.26
CA GLY A 111 -17.38 17.96 -16.43
C GLY A 111 -17.21 16.57 -15.82
N LYS A 112 -16.01 15.99 -15.89
CA LYS A 112 -15.70 14.71 -15.23
C LYS A 112 -15.15 14.97 -13.84
N GLU A 113 -15.50 14.11 -12.89
CA GLU A 113 -14.95 14.16 -11.54
C GLU A 113 -13.77 13.19 -11.41
N ARG A 114 -12.72 13.60 -10.68
CA ARG A 114 -11.58 12.76 -10.32
C ARG A 114 -11.62 12.53 -8.81
N LYS A 115 -11.78 11.27 -8.41
CA LYS A 115 -11.61 10.85 -7.02
C LYS A 115 -10.14 10.58 -6.73
N LEU A 116 -9.61 11.20 -5.69
CA LEU A 116 -8.28 10.96 -5.15
C LEU A 116 -8.41 10.23 -3.82
N HIS A 117 -7.47 9.33 -3.57
CA HIS A 117 -7.44 8.44 -2.42
C HIS A 117 -6.08 8.61 -1.73
N LEU A 118 -6.07 8.59 -0.40
CA LEU A 118 -4.85 8.40 0.38
C LEU A 118 -4.80 6.99 0.92
N ASP A 119 -3.59 6.48 1.11
CA ASP A 119 -3.36 5.12 1.59
C ASP A 119 -3.97 4.93 2.99
N ALA A 120 -3.81 5.91 3.88
CA ALA A 120 -4.55 5.97 5.13
C ALA A 120 -4.64 7.40 5.68
N ARG A 121 -5.56 7.59 6.64
CA ARG A 121 -5.70 8.80 7.46
C ARG A 121 -5.69 8.43 8.95
N ILE A 122 -5.20 9.33 9.79
CA ILE A 122 -5.21 9.15 11.25
C ILE A 122 -5.83 10.39 11.88
N PRO A 123 -7.17 10.47 12.01
CA PRO A 123 -7.80 11.60 12.68
C PRO A 123 -7.42 11.60 14.17
N ILE A 124 -6.65 12.60 14.61
CA ILE A 124 -6.12 12.68 15.98
C ILE A 124 -7.25 12.71 17.02
N SER A 125 -8.42 13.26 16.64
CA SER A 125 -9.62 13.29 17.49
C SER A 125 -10.22 11.90 17.73
N SER A 126 -10.11 10.99 16.77
CA SER A 126 -10.70 9.64 16.82
C SER A 126 -9.85 8.64 17.62
N VAL A 127 -8.59 8.97 17.94
CA VAL A 127 -7.73 8.13 18.79
C VAL A 127 -8.15 8.27 20.26
N ALA A 128 -8.84 7.26 20.79
CA ALA A 128 -9.38 7.28 22.16
C ALA A 128 -8.30 7.16 23.25
N ASP A 129 -7.28 6.33 23.02
CA ASP A 129 -6.18 6.13 23.96
C ASP A 129 -5.28 7.38 24.02
N THR A 130 -5.18 7.99 25.20
CA THR A 130 -4.43 9.23 25.41
C THR A 130 -2.93 9.07 25.19
N ALA A 131 -2.35 7.92 25.53
CA ALA A 131 -0.92 7.66 25.31
C ALA A 131 -0.63 7.50 23.81
N ARG A 132 -1.45 6.72 23.11
CA ARG A 132 -1.34 6.56 21.65
C ARG A 132 -1.58 7.87 20.90
N LYS A 133 -2.54 8.68 21.36
CA LYS A 133 -2.82 10.01 20.80
C LYS A 133 -1.62 10.94 20.90
N ARG A 134 -0.93 10.98 22.05
CA ARG A 134 0.31 11.76 22.22
C ARG A 134 1.42 11.28 21.28
N LEU A 135 1.54 9.97 21.09
CA LEU A 135 2.52 9.38 20.17
C LEU A 135 2.25 9.83 18.73
N VAL A 136 1.00 9.76 18.27
CA VAL A 136 0.60 10.23 16.93
C VAL A 136 0.88 11.73 16.78
N GLN A 137 0.52 12.54 17.77
CA GLN A 137 0.78 13.99 17.74
C GLN A 137 2.27 14.33 17.68
N SER A 138 3.12 13.57 18.38
CA SER A 138 4.56 13.74 18.28
C SER A 138 5.05 13.37 16.89
N TRP A 139 4.60 12.23 16.37
CA TRP A 139 4.98 11.76 15.03
C TRP A 139 4.58 12.76 13.93
N VAL A 140 3.35 13.32 13.96
CA VAL A 140 2.91 14.35 13.00
C VAL A 140 3.79 15.60 13.09
N ARG A 141 4.15 16.03 14.30
CA ARG A 141 5.00 17.20 14.51
C ARG A 141 6.42 16.99 14.00
N ASP A 142 6.98 15.80 14.25
CA ASP A 142 8.32 15.44 13.79
C ASP A 142 8.35 15.28 12.27
N ALA A 143 7.31 14.70 11.68
CA ALA A 143 7.13 14.62 10.24
C ALA A 143 7.04 16.02 9.62
N ALA A 144 6.19 16.90 10.16
CA ALA A 144 6.04 18.29 9.71
C ALA A 144 7.36 19.06 9.75
N ARG A 145 8.15 18.88 10.83
CA ARG A 145 9.49 19.49 10.95
C ARG A 145 10.46 18.99 9.88
N ARG A 146 10.44 17.69 9.56
CA ARG A 146 11.34 17.10 8.55
C ARG A 146 11.07 17.61 7.15
N ILE A 147 9.83 17.99 6.85
CA ILE A 147 9.43 18.56 5.56
C ILE A 147 9.31 20.10 5.60
N ASP A 148 9.87 20.74 6.64
CA ASP A 148 9.94 22.19 6.82
C ASP A 148 8.58 22.91 6.77
N VAL A 149 7.55 22.28 7.34
CA VAL A 149 6.25 22.93 7.51
C VAL A 149 6.34 23.98 8.62
N ASP A 150 5.84 25.18 8.32
CA ASP A 150 5.76 26.28 9.28
C ASP A 150 5.08 25.86 10.60
N ALA A 151 5.62 26.34 11.72
CA ALA A 151 5.17 25.93 13.05
C ALA A 151 3.71 26.31 13.36
N ALA A 152 3.19 27.39 12.76
CA ALA A 152 1.78 27.77 12.89
C ALA A 152 0.88 26.79 12.13
N VAL A 153 1.30 26.35 10.94
CA VAL A 153 0.57 25.33 10.14
C VAL A 153 0.66 23.96 10.80
N ALA A 154 1.83 23.58 11.32
CA ALA A 154 2.00 22.29 12.01
C ALA A 154 1.06 22.14 13.22
N LYS A 155 0.71 23.25 13.90
CA LYS A 155 -0.23 23.26 15.03
C LYS A 155 -1.69 23.02 14.63
N THR A 156 -2.06 23.27 13.38
CA THR A 156 -3.43 23.10 12.89
C THR A 156 -3.68 21.72 12.29
N LEU A 157 -2.65 20.87 12.14
CA LEU A 157 -2.77 19.52 11.60
C LEU A 157 -3.62 18.63 12.52
N GLN A 158 -4.70 18.09 11.98
CA GLN A 158 -5.64 17.20 12.68
C GLN A 158 -5.51 15.73 12.28
N GLY A 159 -4.62 15.44 11.33
CA GLY A 159 -4.36 14.12 10.79
C GLY A 159 -5.18 13.72 9.57
#